data_AF-I1A6K3-F1
#
_entry.id   AF-I1A6K3-F1
#
_cell.length_a   1.000
_cell.length_b   1.000
_cell.length_c   1.000
_cell.angle_alpha   90.00
_cell.angle_beta   90.00
_cell.angle_gamma   90.00
#
_symmetry.space_group_name_H-M   'P 1'
#
loop_
_entity.id
_entity.type
_entity.pdbx_description
1 polymer ?
#
loop_
_entity_poly.entity_id
_entity_poly.type
_entity_poly.pdbx_seq_one_letter_code
_entity_poly.pdbx_strand_id
1 'polypeptide(L)'
;MDLKWLFYILISVFSLSIIISFFLLTRKVILKIIEKTRGKYFNNLQTINNTNKTSLEHINIISTSDKSMSEIKNKLETISTSLNNLFNKIDTNNEYLIERINKKKVLDSINTIFFIRKLYKDYQRIQSSFDIIFTPISKKWNKIDEDISVFLDKTLHIKNSLLTKKKTLKYSFLFLLNENNRIRSNIKPVRKNQYSGSFISANKEIQSINSELNDLIMKFNNIEKTEYFVFLYLPVSITTLKNYNDEEFYNYIHDKWKKLVSEFNHLSIFEIHDTVRKLCNEISEFKTLKFENVLLDNFLKNFENMFFALVNYLEKNKNNLIKNNIELLKNNFQHLKVKEFSNDDILEAISKIFNLFFSSIDNIEISELLKKFQENYNKLKEAEVTKITSYFFFVIENKFLPQTSDINEEVNKLSELYKMLVDSKFQLFYKDAKLKEQFIKTLTHLIKQIYQNEEYLEMYKELEFFAFKSKFIKNDSKLQDSMKVIDIYLKNQNYKKAFKTLKSIIKEYRS
;
A
#
# COMPACT_ATOMS: atom_id res chain seq x y z
N MET A 1 -93.22 55.19 36.17
CA MET A 1 -92.59 53.87 36.36
C MET A 1 -91.10 54.11 36.49
N ASP A 2 -90.52 53.86 37.66
CA ASP A 2 -89.13 54.23 37.96
C ASP A 2 -88.14 53.48 37.06
N LEU A 3 -87.19 54.21 36.48
CA LEU A 3 -86.11 53.67 35.64
C LEU A 3 -85.37 52.48 36.30
N LYS A 4 -85.26 52.46 37.62
CA LYS A 4 -84.66 51.36 38.39
C LYS A 4 -85.44 50.05 38.24
N TRP A 5 -86.77 50.09 38.27
CA TRP A 5 -87.60 48.89 38.09
C TRP A 5 -87.48 48.33 36.67
N LEU A 6 -87.45 49.21 35.67
CA LEU A 6 -87.27 48.82 34.27
C LEU A 6 -85.89 48.19 34.03
N PHE A 7 -84.85 48.69 34.70
CA PHE A 7 -83.50 48.12 34.70
C PHE A 7 -83.43 46.72 35.34
N TYR A 8 -84.07 46.50 36.50
CA TYR A 8 -84.12 45.16 37.11
C TYR A 8 -84.90 44.14 36.27
N ILE A 9 -85.97 44.57 35.60
CA ILE A 9 -86.73 43.73 34.64
C ILE A 9 -85.86 43.37 33.43
N LEU A 10 -85.09 44.32 32.89
CA LEU A 10 -84.17 44.05 31.77
C LEU A 10 -83.07 43.06 32.17
N ILE A 11 -82.47 43.20 33.35
CA ILE A 11 -81.45 42.27 33.86
C ILE A 11 -82.04 40.87 34.07
N SER A 12 -83.25 40.75 34.62
CA SER A 12 -83.89 39.45 34.85
C SER A 12 -84.24 38.75 33.54
N VAL A 13 -84.72 39.48 32.52
CA VAL A 13 -84.94 38.94 31.17
C VAL A 13 -83.62 38.53 30.50
N PHE A 14 -82.55 39.33 30.64
CA PHE A 14 -81.23 39.00 30.09
C PHE A 14 -80.62 37.75 30.75
N SER A 15 -80.67 37.67 32.08
CA SER A 15 -80.18 36.51 32.82
C SER A 15 -80.99 35.24 32.50
N LEU A 16 -82.31 35.35 32.35
CA LEU A 16 -83.15 34.24 31.87
C LEU A 16 -82.75 33.82 30.44
N SER A 17 -82.50 34.78 29.55
CA SER A 17 -82.04 34.53 28.18
C SER A 17 -80.68 33.83 28.13
N ILE A 18 -79.75 34.22 29.02
CA ILE A 18 -78.45 33.57 29.19
C ILE A 18 -78.62 32.12 29.66
N ILE A 19 -79.47 31.89 30.66
CA ILE A 19 -79.76 30.53 31.18
C ILE A 19 -80.33 29.64 30.06
N ILE A 20 -81.34 30.13 29.33
CA ILE A 20 -81.94 29.41 28.20
C ILE A 20 -80.90 29.10 27.13
N SER A 21 -80.06 30.08 26.77
CA SER A 21 -78.98 29.91 25.80
C SER A 21 -77.95 28.86 26.26
N PHE A 22 -77.59 28.86 27.54
CA PHE A 22 -76.72 27.87 28.14
C PHE A 22 -77.33 26.46 28.10
N PHE A 23 -78.63 26.31 28.39
CA PHE A 23 -79.35 25.03 28.25
C PHE A 23 -79.39 24.53 26.78
N LEU A 24 -79.55 25.43 25.81
CA LEU A 24 -79.52 25.08 24.39
C LEU A 24 -78.11 24.66 23.93
N LEU A 25 -77.08 25.37 24.38
CA LEU A 25 -75.68 25.04 24.11
C LEU A 25 -75.28 23.69 24.69
N THR A 26 -75.55 23.46 25.98
CA THR A 26 -75.27 22.18 26.65
C THR A 26 -75.99 21.01 25.98
N ARG A 27 -77.29 21.17 25.64
CA ARG A 27 -78.05 20.19 24.84
C ARG A 27 -77.36 19.87 23.52
N LYS A 28 -76.91 20.89 22.78
CA LYS A 28 -76.23 20.71 21.49
C LYS A 28 -74.88 19.99 21.65
N VAL A 29 -74.10 20.34 22.67
CA VAL A 29 -72.81 19.71 22.98
C VAL A 29 -73.00 18.23 23.32
N ILE A 30 -73.94 17.91 24.20
CA ILE A 30 -74.23 16.52 24.59
C ILE A 30 -74.62 15.67 23.37
N LEU A 31 -75.55 16.16 22.54
CA LEU A 31 -75.97 15.43 21.34
C LEU A 31 -74.81 15.19 20.37
N LYS A 32 -73.93 16.19 20.18
CA LYS A 32 -72.73 16.05 19.33
C LYS A 32 -71.73 15.03 19.87
N ILE A 33 -71.54 14.97 21.20
CA ILE A 33 -70.69 13.96 21.84
C ILE A 33 -71.26 12.55 21.60
N ILE A 34 -72.57 12.39 21.77
CA ILE A 34 -73.27 11.12 21.55
C ILE A 34 -73.11 10.68 20.08
N GLU A 35 -73.32 11.59 19.13
CA GLU A 35 -73.19 11.32 17.70
C GLU A 35 -71.77 10.87 17.30
N LYS A 36 -70.74 11.56 17.82
CA LYS A 36 -69.34 11.15 17.59
C LYS A 36 -69.05 9.76 18.18
N THR A 37 -69.56 9.51 19.37
CA THR A 37 -69.38 8.23 20.08
C THR A 37 -70.08 7.08 19.34
N ARG A 38 -71.29 7.31 18.84
CA ARG A 38 -72.04 6.40 17.96
C ARG A 38 -71.23 5.99 16.75
N GLY A 39 -70.72 6.98 15.98
CA GLY A 39 -69.97 6.72 14.75
C GLY A 39 -68.75 5.83 14.98
N LYS A 40 -68.01 6.04 16.07
CA LYS A 40 -66.86 5.20 16.44
C LYS A 40 -67.26 3.75 16.73
N TYR A 41 -68.31 3.53 17.51
CA TYR A 41 -68.77 2.17 17.83
C TYR A 41 -69.25 1.41 16.59
N PHE A 42 -70.05 2.08 15.76
CA PHE A 42 -70.68 1.43 14.62
C PHE A 42 -69.69 1.09 13.50
N ASN A 43 -68.75 2.00 13.19
CA ASN A 43 -67.70 1.73 12.21
C ASN A 43 -66.83 0.54 12.65
N ASN A 44 -66.46 0.48 13.94
CA ASN A 44 -65.68 -0.65 14.46
C ASN A 44 -66.43 -1.98 14.36
N LEU A 45 -67.73 -1.99 14.67
CA LEU A 45 -68.56 -3.19 14.56
C LEU A 45 -68.66 -3.69 13.12
N GLN A 46 -68.86 -2.79 12.15
CA GLN A 46 -68.91 -3.16 10.73
C GLN A 46 -67.59 -3.80 10.27
N THR A 47 -66.45 -3.21 10.65
CA THR A 47 -65.14 -3.77 10.33
C THR A 47 -64.97 -5.17 10.92
N ILE A 48 -65.29 -5.36 12.20
CA ILE A 48 -65.18 -6.67 12.86
C ILE A 48 -66.10 -7.69 12.18
N ASN A 49 -67.35 -7.32 11.88
CA ASN A 49 -68.30 -8.23 11.25
C ASN A 49 -67.85 -8.66 9.85
N ASN A 50 -67.32 -7.73 9.05
CA ASN A 50 -66.77 -8.04 7.73
C ASN A 50 -65.56 -8.97 7.84
N THR A 51 -64.64 -8.71 8.79
CA THR A 51 -63.51 -9.60 9.07
C THR A 51 -63.97 -11.00 9.44
N ASN A 52 -65.02 -11.14 10.27
CA ASN A 52 -65.56 -12.44 10.65
C ASN A 52 -66.17 -13.19 9.46
N LYS A 53 -66.85 -12.48 8.54
CA LYS A 53 -67.38 -13.09 7.31
C LYS A 53 -66.26 -13.66 6.44
N THR A 54 -65.21 -12.88 6.17
CA THR A 54 -64.03 -13.35 5.44
C THR A 54 -63.33 -14.50 6.16
N SER A 55 -63.26 -14.45 7.50
CA SER A 55 -62.69 -15.52 8.32
C SER A 55 -63.46 -16.84 8.18
N LEU A 56 -64.79 -16.77 8.16
CA LEU A 56 -65.65 -17.93 7.93
C LEU A 56 -65.52 -18.46 6.50
N GLU A 57 -65.34 -17.60 5.50
CA GLU A 57 -65.07 -18.03 4.12
C GLU A 57 -63.76 -18.84 4.04
N HIS A 58 -62.68 -18.40 4.70
CA HIS A 58 -61.43 -19.16 4.75
C HIS A 58 -61.64 -20.54 5.39
N ILE A 59 -62.34 -20.60 6.52
CA ILE A 59 -62.64 -21.87 7.21
C ILE A 59 -63.57 -22.74 6.37
N ASN A 60 -64.54 -22.16 5.67
CA ASN A 60 -65.44 -22.87 4.78
C ASN A 60 -64.65 -23.62 3.71
N ILE A 61 -63.71 -22.95 3.07
CA ILE A 61 -62.83 -23.58 2.06
C ILE A 61 -62.09 -24.77 2.69
N ILE A 62 -61.42 -24.58 3.83
CA ILE A 62 -60.64 -25.64 4.48
C ILE A 62 -61.50 -26.83 4.91
N SER A 63 -62.67 -26.54 5.48
CA SER A 63 -63.58 -27.55 6.01
C SER A 63 -64.10 -28.53 4.95
N THR A 64 -64.09 -28.15 3.67
CA THR A 64 -64.49 -29.06 2.57
C THR A 64 -63.52 -30.22 2.37
N SER A 65 -62.28 -30.07 2.83
CA SER A 65 -61.18 -31.02 2.63
C SER A 65 -60.70 -31.70 3.91
N ASP A 66 -60.94 -31.11 5.09
CA ASP A 66 -60.51 -31.66 6.38
C ASP A 66 -61.69 -31.79 7.34
N LYS A 67 -62.04 -33.04 7.68
CA LYS A 67 -63.12 -33.36 8.62
C LYS A 67 -62.87 -32.77 10.02
N SER A 68 -61.63 -32.68 10.46
CA SER A 68 -61.30 -32.08 11.77
C SER A 68 -61.60 -30.57 11.80
N MET A 69 -61.53 -29.92 10.62
CA MET A 69 -61.81 -28.49 10.48
C MET A 69 -63.31 -28.19 10.32
N SER A 70 -64.13 -29.22 10.07
CA SER A 70 -65.59 -29.12 10.10
C SER A 70 -66.12 -28.84 11.51
N GLU A 71 -65.50 -29.40 12.55
CA GLU A 71 -65.88 -29.12 13.94
C GLU A 71 -65.57 -27.67 14.35
N ILE A 72 -64.40 -27.16 13.93
CA ILE A 72 -64.00 -25.77 14.17
C ILE A 72 -64.92 -24.81 13.42
N LYS A 73 -65.29 -25.13 12.18
CA LYS A 73 -66.29 -24.39 11.40
C LYS A 73 -67.60 -24.26 12.16
N ASN A 74 -68.19 -25.37 12.59
CA ASN A 74 -69.50 -25.35 13.27
C ASN A 74 -69.46 -24.50 14.55
N LYS A 75 -68.35 -24.56 15.32
CA LYS A 75 -68.14 -23.70 16.49
C LYS A 75 -68.08 -22.22 16.11
N LEU A 76 -67.34 -21.86 15.07
CA LEU A 76 -67.23 -20.47 14.59
C LEU A 76 -68.55 -19.94 14.01
N GLU A 77 -69.34 -20.77 13.30
CA GLU A 77 -70.67 -20.39 12.78
C GLU A 77 -71.67 -20.14 13.92
N THR A 78 -71.62 -20.96 14.97
CA THR A 78 -72.46 -20.77 16.17
C THR A 78 -72.14 -19.45 16.87
N ILE A 79 -70.85 -19.14 17.06
CA ILE A 79 -70.40 -17.86 17.62
C ILE A 79 -70.78 -16.70 16.68
N SER A 80 -70.58 -16.85 15.37
CA SER A 80 -70.93 -15.83 14.37
C SER A 80 -72.44 -15.52 14.35
N THR A 81 -73.28 -16.54 14.49
CA THR A 81 -74.74 -16.35 14.62
C THR A 81 -75.07 -15.52 15.86
N SER A 82 -74.40 -15.80 16.98
CA SER A 82 -74.56 -15.02 18.22
C SER A 82 -74.10 -13.57 18.07
N LEU A 83 -72.97 -13.36 17.37
CA LEU A 83 -72.44 -12.04 17.05
C LEU A 83 -73.38 -11.27 16.11
N ASN A 84 -73.94 -11.92 15.07
CA ASN A 84 -74.89 -11.32 14.14
C ASN A 84 -76.19 -10.91 14.84
N ASN A 85 -76.71 -11.75 15.75
CA ASN A 85 -77.89 -11.40 16.55
C ASN A 85 -77.64 -10.16 17.41
N LEU A 86 -76.46 -10.05 18.04
CA LEU A 86 -76.08 -8.85 18.78
C LEU A 86 -75.85 -7.64 17.86
N PHE A 87 -75.23 -7.84 16.70
CA PHE A 87 -75.01 -6.80 15.70
C PHE A 87 -76.35 -6.18 15.26
N ASN A 88 -77.32 -7.02 14.87
CA ASN A 88 -78.65 -6.57 14.46
C ASN A 88 -79.36 -5.83 15.61
N LYS A 89 -79.23 -6.33 16.85
CA LYS A 89 -79.79 -5.65 18.03
C LYS A 89 -79.14 -4.28 18.26
N ILE A 90 -77.83 -4.16 18.08
CA ILE A 90 -77.12 -2.88 18.18
C ILE A 90 -77.56 -1.94 17.06
N ASP A 91 -77.74 -2.46 15.84
CA ASP A 91 -78.14 -1.70 14.67
C ASP A 91 -79.54 -1.09 14.82
N THR A 92 -80.54 -1.89 15.23
CA THR A 92 -81.87 -1.36 15.54
C THR A 92 -81.84 -0.28 16.62
N ASN A 93 -81.01 -0.43 17.66
CA ASN A 93 -80.87 0.60 18.69
C ASN A 93 -80.12 1.83 18.20
N ASN A 94 -79.21 1.68 17.24
CA ASN A 94 -78.49 2.76 16.58
C ASN A 94 -79.45 3.60 15.71
N GLU A 95 -80.37 2.97 14.99
CA GLU A 95 -81.44 3.67 14.26
C GLU A 95 -82.33 4.48 15.22
N TYR A 96 -82.78 3.87 16.32
CA TYR A 96 -83.54 4.59 17.35
C TYR A 96 -82.75 5.74 17.97
N LEU A 97 -81.44 5.58 18.17
CA LEU A 97 -80.58 6.66 18.67
C LEU A 97 -80.51 7.82 17.67
N ILE A 98 -80.36 7.55 16.37
CA ILE A 98 -80.36 8.58 15.33
C ILE A 98 -81.68 9.36 15.35
N GLU A 99 -82.82 8.66 15.43
CA GLU A 99 -84.13 9.28 15.51
C GLU A 99 -84.27 10.18 16.75
N ARG A 100 -83.79 9.72 17.92
CA ARG A 100 -83.81 10.47 19.19
C ARG A 100 -82.90 11.71 19.15
N ILE A 101 -81.74 11.61 18.51
CA ILE A 101 -80.84 12.75 18.28
C ILE A 101 -81.52 13.79 17.37
N ASN A 102 -82.15 13.36 16.27
CA ASN A 102 -82.85 14.24 15.34
C ASN A 102 -84.05 14.95 16.00
N LYS A 103 -84.81 14.22 16.83
CA LYS A 103 -85.89 14.79 17.68
C LYS A 103 -85.33 15.58 18.88
N LYS A 104 -84.01 15.69 19.02
CA LYS A 104 -83.28 16.41 20.08
C LYS A 104 -83.65 15.93 21.50
N LYS A 105 -84.02 14.66 21.68
CA LYS A 105 -84.39 14.06 22.98
C LYS A 105 -83.14 13.63 23.76
N VAL A 106 -82.62 14.50 24.63
CA VAL A 106 -81.29 14.31 25.27
C VAL A 106 -81.24 13.09 26.20
N LEU A 107 -82.16 13.00 27.18
CA LEU A 107 -82.16 11.91 28.16
C LEU A 107 -82.36 10.54 27.49
N ASP A 108 -83.29 10.46 26.54
CA ASP A 108 -83.52 9.23 25.76
C ASP A 108 -82.27 8.86 24.94
N SER A 109 -81.59 9.83 24.33
CA SER A 109 -80.34 9.59 23.59
C SER A 109 -79.22 9.07 24.50
N ILE A 110 -79.08 9.64 25.71
CA ILE A 110 -78.12 9.20 26.73
C ILE A 110 -78.41 7.74 27.13
N ASN A 111 -79.66 7.42 27.47
CA ASN A 111 -80.04 6.07 27.88
C ASN A 111 -79.79 5.05 26.76
N THR A 112 -80.09 5.41 25.51
CA THR A 112 -79.87 4.54 24.35
C THR A 112 -78.39 4.29 24.11
N ILE A 113 -77.53 5.32 24.17
CA ILE A 113 -76.09 5.12 23.95
C ILE A 113 -75.45 4.30 25.08
N PHE A 114 -75.91 4.45 26.33
CA PHE A 114 -75.46 3.59 27.43
C PHE A 114 -75.87 2.13 27.21
N PHE A 115 -77.09 1.88 26.71
CA PHE A 115 -77.54 0.55 26.36
C PHE A 115 -76.73 -0.05 25.20
N ILE A 116 -76.50 0.71 24.12
CA ILE A 116 -75.63 0.30 23.00
C ILE A 116 -74.23 -0.03 23.51
N ARG A 117 -73.67 0.78 24.41
CA ARG A 117 -72.34 0.53 25.00
C ARG A 117 -72.30 -0.78 25.78
N LYS A 118 -73.38 -1.15 26.48
CA LYS A 118 -73.49 -2.44 27.17
C LYS A 118 -73.49 -3.59 26.16
N LEU A 119 -74.35 -3.51 25.14
CA LEU A 119 -74.40 -4.52 24.07
C LEU A 119 -73.06 -4.66 23.33
N TYR A 120 -72.36 -3.54 23.09
CA TYR A 120 -71.04 -3.55 22.47
C TYR A 120 -70.00 -4.27 23.33
N LYS A 121 -70.02 -4.10 24.66
CA LYS A 121 -69.14 -4.88 25.55
C LYS A 121 -69.44 -6.37 25.48
N ASP A 122 -70.71 -6.75 25.43
CA ASP A 122 -71.11 -8.16 25.27
C ASP A 122 -70.65 -8.71 23.92
N TYR A 123 -70.80 -7.94 22.84
CA TYR A 123 -70.27 -8.26 21.52
C TYR A 123 -68.76 -8.49 21.55
N GLN A 124 -67.99 -7.60 22.18
CA GLN A 124 -66.53 -7.74 22.30
C GLN A 124 -66.13 -9.00 23.07
N ARG A 125 -66.88 -9.36 24.12
CA ARG A 125 -66.62 -10.58 24.89
C ARG A 125 -66.84 -11.84 24.04
N ILE A 126 -67.90 -11.89 23.24
CA ILE A 126 -68.15 -13.02 22.34
C ILE A 126 -67.11 -13.03 21.19
N GLN A 127 -66.73 -11.85 20.69
CA GLN A 127 -65.69 -11.72 19.66
C GLN A 127 -64.36 -12.31 20.13
N SER A 128 -64.00 -12.13 21.41
CA SER A 128 -62.77 -12.73 21.95
C SER A 128 -62.78 -14.27 21.82
N SER A 129 -63.94 -14.91 21.97
CA SER A 129 -64.07 -16.36 21.75
C SER A 129 -63.89 -16.75 20.28
N PHE A 130 -64.39 -15.92 19.35
CA PHE A 130 -64.14 -16.09 17.92
C PHE A 130 -62.64 -15.99 17.61
N ASP A 131 -62.00 -14.93 18.11
CA ASP A 131 -60.60 -14.61 17.85
C ASP A 131 -59.66 -15.70 18.40
N ILE A 132 -59.93 -16.23 19.59
CA ILE A 132 -59.12 -17.31 20.20
C ILE A 132 -59.05 -18.53 19.26
N ILE A 133 -60.17 -18.87 18.60
CA ILE A 133 -60.26 -20.03 17.72
C ILE A 133 -59.64 -19.72 16.35
N PHE A 134 -59.97 -18.57 15.75
CA PHE A 134 -59.60 -18.30 14.37
C PHE A 134 -58.19 -17.70 14.21
N THR A 135 -57.70 -16.92 15.17
CA THR A 135 -56.41 -16.22 15.06
C THR A 135 -55.22 -17.13 14.71
N PRO A 136 -55.06 -18.33 15.32
CA PRO A 136 -53.96 -19.24 14.97
C PRO A 136 -54.00 -19.71 13.52
N ILE A 137 -55.21 -19.89 12.95
CA ILE A 137 -55.42 -20.32 11.57
C ILE A 137 -55.15 -19.15 10.63
N SER A 138 -55.72 -17.98 10.94
CA SER A 138 -55.52 -16.72 10.21
C SER A 138 -54.04 -16.37 10.07
N LYS A 139 -53.27 -16.47 11.15
CA LYS A 139 -51.82 -16.22 11.12
C LYS A 139 -51.09 -17.11 10.13
N LYS A 140 -51.43 -18.41 10.08
CA LYS A 140 -50.81 -19.35 9.14
C LYS A 140 -51.23 -19.07 7.70
N TRP A 141 -52.50 -18.79 7.49
CA TRP A 141 -53.06 -18.47 6.17
C TRP A 141 -52.43 -17.21 5.59
N ASN A 142 -52.44 -16.12 6.35
CA ASN A 142 -51.92 -14.83 5.91
C ASN A 142 -50.40 -14.89 5.66
N LYS A 143 -49.67 -15.66 6.47
CA LYS A 143 -48.23 -15.85 6.25
C LYS A 143 -47.94 -16.52 4.90
N ILE A 144 -48.72 -17.52 4.52
CA ILE A 144 -48.62 -18.17 3.20
C ILE A 144 -48.97 -17.17 2.08
N ASP A 145 -49.99 -16.34 2.25
CA ASP A 145 -50.36 -15.32 1.26
C ASP A 145 -49.25 -14.28 1.05
N GLU A 146 -48.65 -13.79 2.15
CA GLU A 146 -47.49 -12.89 2.11
C GLU A 146 -46.32 -13.54 1.36
N ASP A 147 -45.98 -14.79 1.70
CA ASP A 147 -44.86 -15.50 1.09
C ASP A 147 -45.10 -15.77 -0.41
N ILE A 148 -46.35 -16.09 -0.81
CA ILE A 148 -46.74 -16.21 -2.22
C ILE A 148 -46.61 -14.87 -2.94
N SER A 149 -47.03 -13.76 -2.33
CA SER A 149 -46.90 -12.43 -2.91
C SER A 149 -45.44 -12.07 -3.18
N VAL A 150 -44.57 -12.24 -2.17
CA VAL A 150 -43.13 -12.00 -2.30
C VAL A 150 -42.51 -12.86 -3.40
N PHE A 151 -42.90 -14.13 -3.48
CA PHE A 151 -42.44 -15.03 -4.54
C PHE A 151 -42.90 -14.57 -5.95
N LEU A 152 -44.17 -14.17 -6.09
CA LEU A 152 -44.72 -13.66 -7.35
C LEU A 152 -44.01 -12.40 -7.83
N ASP A 153 -43.66 -11.51 -6.90
CA ASP A 153 -42.91 -10.28 -7.18
C ASP A 153 -41.49 -10.60 -7.64
N LYS A 154 -40.79 -11.51 -6.94
CA LYS A 154 -39.43 -11.93 -7.33
C LYS A 154 -39.40 -12.57 -8.71
N THR A 155 -40.31 -13.50 -9.01
CA THR A 155 -40.37 -14.15 -10.34
C THR A 155 -40.75 -13.17 -11.45
N LEU A 156 -41.56 -12.15 -11.15
CA LEU A 156 -41.85 -11.06 -12.09
C LEU A 156 -40.61 -10.19 -12.34
N HIS A 157 -39.88 -9.83 -11.28
CA HIS A 157 -38.64 -9.09 -11.39
C HIS A 157 -37.60 -9.82 -12.24
N ILE A 158 -37.41 -11.13 -12.01
CA ILE A 158 -36.53 -11.97 -12.84
C ILE A 158 -36.98 -11.95 -14.30
N LYS A 159 -38.28 -12.15 -14.56
CA LYS A 159 -38.83 -12.09 -15.92
C LYS A 159 -38.54 -10.76 -16.61
N ASN A 160 -38.75 -9.65 -15.92
CA ASN A 160 -38.49 -8.31 -16.47
C ASN A 160 -37.01 -8.09 -16.74
N SER A 161 -36.12 -8.54 -15.84
CA SER A 161 -34.67 -8.49 -16.02
C SER A 161 -34.19 -9.34 -17.20
N LEU A 162 -34.78 -10.53 -17.40
CA LEU A 162 -34.50 -11.35 -18.58
C LEU A 162 -34.94 -10.66 -19.87
N LEU A 163 -36.11 -10.01 -19.88
CA LEU A 163 -36.64 -9.32 -21.06
C LEU A 163 -35.76 -8.13 -21.47
N THR A 164 -35.28 -7.33 -20.53
CA THR A 164 -34.37 -6.21 -20.83
C THR A 164 -33.03 -6.70 -21.38
N LYS A 165 -32.57 -7.87 -20.93
CA LYS A 165 -31.30 -8.50 -21.35
C LYS A 165 -31.45 -9.49 -22.50
N LYS A 166 -32.61 -9.55 -23.17
CA LYS A 166 -32.87 -10.48 -24.28
C LYS A 166 -31.82 -10.40 -25.40
N LYS A 167 -31.29 -9.21 -25.69
CA LYS A 167 -30.28 -9.01 -26.74
C LYS A 167 -28.91 -9.55 -26.34
N THR A 168 -28.54 -9.46 -25.06
CA THR A 168 -27.25 -9.92 -24.56
C THR A 168 -27.25 -11.41 -24.24
N LEU A 169 -28.38 -11.96 -23.80
CA LEU A 169 -28.58 -13.37 -23.47
C LEU A 169 -29.11 -14.17 -24.65
N LYS A 170 -28.44 -14.11 -25.80
CA LYS A 170 -28.97 -14.66 -27.05
C LYS A 170 -29.24 -16.17 -26.96
N TYR A 171 -28.43 -16.90 -26.19
CA TYR A 171 -28.46 -18.36 -26.18
C TYR A 171 -29.27 -18.92 -25.00
N SER A 172 -29.14 -18.32 -23.81
CA SER A 172 -29.79 -18.84 -22.60
C SER A 172 -31.11 -18.17 -22.23
N PHE A 173 -31.53 -17.10 -22.93
CA PHE A 173 -32.74 -16.36 -22.58
C PHE A 173 -33.99 -17.25 -22.49
N LEU A 174 -34.25 -18.09 -23.51
CA LEU A 174 -35.43 -18.96 -23.53
C LEU A 174 -35.38 -20.01 -22.42
N PHE A 175 -34.20 -20.59 -22.18
CA PHE A 175 -33.98 -21.55 -21.10
C PHE A 175 -34.31 -20.95 -19.73
N LEU A 176 -33.74 -19.77 -19.42
CA LEU A 176 -33.95 -19.08 -18.14
C LEU A 176 -35.40 -18.61 -17.97
N LEU A 177 -36.03 -18.13 -19.05
CA LEU A 177 -37.43 -17.72 -19.02
C LEU A 177 -38.35 -18.92 -18.75
N ASN A 178 -38.09 -20.07 -19.37
CA ASN A 178 -38.85 -21.29 -19.17
C ASN A 178 -38.69 -21.83 -17.75
N GLU A 179 -37.47 -21.83 -17.20
CA GLU A 179 -37.23 -22.20 -15.80
C GLU A 179 -37.97 -21.28 -14.82
N ASN A 180 -37.94 -19.96 -15.04
CA ASN A 180 -38.69 -19.01 -14.21
C ASN A 180 -40.21 -19.27 -14.27
N ASN A 181 -40.74 -19.56 -15.47
CA ASN A 181 -42.16 -19.88 -15.64
C ASN A 181 -42.53 -21.22 -14.98
N ARG A 182 -41.65 -22.24 -15.06
CA ARG A 182 -41.81 -23.53 -14.39
C ARG A 182 -41.86 -23.33 -12.88
N ILE A 183 -40.88 -22.65 -12.30
CA ILE A 183 -40.83 -22.33 -10.87
C ILE A 183 -42.09 -21.56 -10.45
N ARG A 184 -42.51 -20.56 -11.24
CA ARG A 184 -43.75 -19.81 -10.98
C ARG A 184 -45.00 -20.69 -10.95
N SER A 185 -45.06 -21.75 -11.75
CA SER A 185 -46.19 -22.67 -11.78
C SER A 185 -46.34 -23.51 -10.50
N ASN A 186 -45.27 -23.65 -9.71
CA ASN A 186 -45.26 -24.41 -8.45
C ASN A 186 -46.06 -23.73 -7.31
N ILE A 187 -46.60 -22.52 -7.52
CA ILE A 187 -47.59 -21.92 -6.60
C ILE A 187 -48.86 -22.78 -6.49
N LYS A 188 -49.24 -23.49 -7.57
CA LYS A 188 -50.48 -24.29 -7.59
C LYS A 188 -50.52 -25.34 -6.46
N PRO A 189 -49.48 -26.18 -6.26
CA PRO A 189 -49.33 -27.02 -5.08
C PRO A 189 -49.51 -26.27 -3.74
N VAL A 190 -48.85 -25.12 -3.57
CA VAL A 190 -48.91 -24.34 -2.32
C VAL A 190 -50.35 -23.94 -2.01
N ARG A 191 -51.06 -23.40 -3.01
CA ARG A 191 -52.47 -23.00 -2.89
C ARG A 191 -53.36 -24.20 -2.58
N LYS A 192 -53.12 -25.35 -3.21
CA LYS A 192 -53.84 -26.59 -2.92
C LYS A 192 -53.69 -27.00 -1.45
N ASN A 193 -52.48 -26.95 -0.91
CA ASN A 193 -52.20 -27.28 0.50
C ASN A 193 -52.73 -26.23 1.49
N GLN A 194 -52.70 -24.94 1.12
CA GLN A 194 -53.31 -23.86 1.90
C GLN A 194 -54.82 -24.06 2.03
N TYR A 195 -55.49 -24.31 0.90
CA TYR A 195 -56.93 -24.54 0.85
C TYR A 195 -57.35 -25.85 1.48
N SER A 196 -56.44 -26.83 1.59
CA SER A 196 -56.69 -28.06 2.34
C SER A 196 -56.41 -27.96 3.85
N GLY A 197 -55.99 -26.78 4.35
CA GLY A 197 -55.59 -26.60 5.76
C GLY A 197 -54.25 -27.25 6.12
N SER A 198 -53.55 -27.82 5.15
CA SER A 198 -52.25 -28.47 5.32
C SER A 198 -51.10 -27.46 5.34
N PHE A 199 -51.16 -26.51 6.29
CA PHE A 199 -50.25 -25.37 6.36
C PHE A 199 -48.77 -25.75 6.47
N ILE A 200 -48.45 -26.87 7.13
CA ILE A 200 -47.06 -27.36 7.24
C ILE A 200 -46.54 -27.77 5.86
N SER A 201 -47.35 -28.49 5.07
CA SER A 201 -47.00 -28.91 3.71
C SER A 201 -46.86 -27.71 2.78
N ALA A 202 -47.78 -26.74 2.86
CA ALA A 202 -47.71 -25.50 2.09
C ALA A 202 -46.41 -24.72 2.38
N ASN A 203 -46.02 -24.62 3.66
CA ASN A 203 -44.77 -23.96 4.04
C ASN A 203 -43.52 -24.70 3.54
N LYS A 204 -43.52 -26.04 3.57
CA LYS A 204 -42.41 -26.84 3.00
C LYS A 204 -42.27 -26.63 1.49
N GLU A 205 -43.40 -26.58 0.77
CA GLU A 205 -43.38 -26.28 -0.67
C GLU A 205 -42.88 -24.87 -0.95
N ILE A 206 -43.30 -23.85 -0.18
CA ILE A 206 -42.76 -22.48 -0.29
C ILE A 206 -41.25 -22.46 -0.09
N GLN A 207 -40.73 -23.19 0.91
CA GLN A 207 -39.29 -23.29 1.16
C GLN A 207 -38.55 -23.93 -0.01
N SER A 208 -39.08 -25.02 -0.56
CA SER A 208 -38.53 -25.69 -1.76
C SER A 208 -38.49 -24.73 -2.95
N ILE A 209 -39.60 -24.04 -3.22
CA ILE A 209 -39.73 -23.08 -4.31
C ILE A 209 -38.75 -21.91 -4.14
N ASN A 210 -38.58 -21.40 -2.92
CA ASN A 210 -37.61 -20.34 -2.63
C ASN A 210 -36.17 -20.81 -2.86
N SER A 211 -35.84 -22.07 -2.56
CA SER A 211 -34.53 -22.64 -2.88
C SER A 211 -34.31 -22.68 -4.39
N GLU A 212 -35.25 -23.25 -5.15
CA GLU A 212 -35.18 -23.30 -6.63
C GLU A 212 -35.04 -21.89 -7.24
N LEU A 213 -35.74 -20.90 -6.68
CA LEU A 213 -35.67 -19.51 -7.11
C LEU A 213 -34.29 -18.89 -6.87
N ASN A 214 -33.69 -19.14 -5.71
CA ASN A 214 -32.34 -18.66 -5.40
C ASN A 214 -31.30 -19.30 -6.32
N ASP A 215 -31.43 -20.61 -6.60
CA ASP A 215 -30.59 -21.32 -7.55
C ASP A 215 -30.72 -20.75 -8.96
N LEU A 216 -31.95 -20.44 -9.40
CA LEU A 216 -32.18 -19.77 -10.67
C LEU A 216 -31.52 -18.38 -10.72
N ILE A 217 -31.58 -17.59 -9.64
CA ILE A 217 -30.93 -16.26 -9.58
C ILE A 217 -29.41 -16.39 -9.72
N MET A 218 -28.79 -17.34 -9.01
CA MET A 218 -27.35 -17.60 -9.13
C MET A 218 -26.98 -18.05 -10.54
N LYS A 219 -27.76 -18.99 -11.10
CA LYS A 219 -27.56 -19.50 -12.46
C LYS A 219 -27.70 -18.40 -13.50
N PHE A 220 -28.69 -17.54 -13.37
CA PHE A 220 -28.90 -16.38 -14.22
C PHE A 220 -27.69 -15.45 -14.22
N ASN A 221 -27.21 -15.05 -13.03
CA ASN A 221 -26.05 -14.16 -12.91
C ASN A 221 -24.78 -14.76 -13.53
N ASN A 222 -24.57 -16.07 -13.35
CA ASN A 222 -23.40 -16.76 -13.90
C ASN A 222 -23.46 -16.88 -15.43
N ILE A 223 -24.63 -17.26 -15.97
CA ILE A 223 -24.86 -17.31 -17.41
C ILE A 223 -24.69 -15.93 -18.04
N GLU A 224 -25.23 -14.88 -17.42
CA GLU A 224 -25.10 -13.51 -17.92
C GLU A 224 -23.64 -13.09 -18.06
N LYS A 225 -22.85 -13.28 -17.00
CA LYS A 225 -21.41 -12.97 -17.05
C LYS A 225 -20.72 -13.78 -18.14
N THR A 226 -21.04 -15.06 -18.24
CA THR A 226 -20.41 -15.97 -19.21
C THR A 226 -20.73 -15.56 -20.64
N GLU A 227 -22.00 -15.34 -20.98
CA GLU A 227 -22.40 -14.89 -22.32
C GLU A 227 -21.83 -13.51 -22.66
N TYR A 228 -21.82 -12.57 -21.70
CA TYR A 228 -21.17 -11.28 -21.90
C TYR A 228 -19.69 -11.45 -22.25
N PHE A 229 -18.96 -12.29 -21.50
CA PHE A 229 -17.55 -12.51 -21.75
C PHE A 229 -17.29 -13.16 -23.11
N VAL A 230 -18.05 -14.19 -23.47
CA VAL A 230 -17.86 -14.96 -24.72
C VAL A 230 -18.29 -14.18 -25.95
N PHE A 231 -19.41 -13.47 -25.91
CA PHE A 231 -20.02 -12.88 -27.10
C PHE A 231 -19.80 -11.37 -27.24
N LEU A 232 -19.39 -10.66 -26.19
CA LEU A 232 -19.14 -9.22 -26.24
C LEU A 232 -17.68 -8.86 -25.95
N TYR A 233 -17.10 -9.38 -24.87
CA TYR A 233 -15.74 -9.00 -24.47
C TYR A 233 -14.62 -9.69 -25.29
N LEU A 234 -14.66 -11.01 -25.39
CA LEU A 234 -13.65 -11.80 -26.12
C LEU A 234 -13.52 -11.36 -27.59
N PRO A 235 -14.59 -11.17 -28.37
CA PRO A 235 -14.47 -10.80 -29.78
C PRO A 235 -13.76 -9.46 -29.96
N VAL A 236 -14.05 -8.48 -29.10
CA VAL A 236 -13.36 -7.19 -29.09
C VAL A 236 -11.88 -7.39 -28.76
N SER A 237 -11.57 -8.13 -27.70
CA SER A 237 -10.20 -8.42 -27.28
C SER A 237 -9.40 -9.13 -28.38
N ILE A 238 -10.00 -10.11 -29.06
CA ILE A 238 -9.38 -10.84 -30.17
C ILE A 238 -9.17 -9.92 -31.38
N THR A 239 -10.12 -9.04 -31.69
CA THR A 239 -9.98 -8.08 -32.79
C THR A 239 -8.80 -7.13 -32.57
N THR A 240 -8.54 -6.72 -31.32
CA THR A 240 -7.37 -5.87 -31.00
C THR A 240 -6.03 -6.55 -31.25
N LEU A 241 -5.98 -7.89 -31.35
CA LEU A 241 -4.74 -8.62 -31.64
C LEU A 241 -4.20 -8.31 -33.05
N LYS A 242 -5.05 -7.89 -33.99
CA LYS A 242 -4.63 -7.45 -35.33
C LYS A 242 -3.61 -6.31 -35.29
N ASN A 243 -3.61 -5.50 -34.23
CA ASN A 243 -2.69 -4.38 -34.07
C ASN A 243 -1.23 -4.82 -33.82
N TYR A 244 -1.00 -6.11 -33.54
CA TYR A 244 0.33 -6.66 -33.24
C TYR A 244 1.01 -7.33 -34.44
N ASN A 245 0.41 -7.24 -35.65
CA ASN A 245 0.93 -7.76 -36.92
C ASN A 245 1.31 -9.25 -36.89
N ASP A 246 0.56 -10.06 -36.14
CA ASP A 246 0.77 -11.51 -35.99
C ASP A 246 -0.51 -12.26 -36.42
N GLU A 247 -0.63 -12.49 -37.74
CA GLU A 247 -1.84 -13.07 -38.32
C GLU A 247 -2.06 -14.53 -37.90
N GLU A 248 -0.98 -15.30 -37.71
CA GLU A 248 -1.07 -16.70 -37.31
C GLU A 248 -1.67 -16.83 -35.90
N PHE A 249 -1.14 -16.08 -34.92
CA PHE A 249 -1.68 -16.07 -33.57
C PHE A 249 -3.12 -15.52 -33.52
N TYR A 250 -3.40 -14.46 -34.27
CA TYR A 250 -4.77 -13.93 -34.39
C TYR A 250 -5.74 -15.00 -34.90
N ASN A 251 -5.42 -15.68 -36.00
CA ASN A 251 -6.28 -16.69 -36.60
C ASN A 251 -6.48 -17.88 -35.65
N TYR A 252 -5.42 -18.34 -34.99
CA TYR A 252 -5.49 -19.41 -33.99
C TYR A 252 -6.46 -19.11 -32.85
N ILE A 253 -6.34 -17.94 -32.22
CA ILE A 253 -7.23 -17.52 -31.13
C ILE A 253 -8.66 -17.32 -31.64
N HIS A 254 -8.82 -16.71 -32.82
CA HIS A 254 -10.12 -16.46 -33.42
C HIS A 254 -10.86 -17.76 -33.76
N ASP A 255 -10.18 -18.77 -34.28
CA ASP A 255 -10.78 -20.06 -34.61
C ASP A 255 -11.19 -20.85 -33.38
N LYS A 256 -10.38 -20.83 -32.31
CA LYS A 256 -10.78 -21.38 -31.01
C LYS A 256 -12.02 -20.69 -30.44
N TRP A 257 -12.08 -19.35 -30.52
CA TRP A 257 -13.26 -18.59 -30.09
C TRP A 257 -14.49 -18.94 -30.94
N LYS A 258 -14.36 -19.04 -32.26
CA LYS A 258 -15.46 -19.47 -33.15
C LYS A 258 -15.97 -20.86 -32.80
N LYS A 259 -15.06 -21.81 -32.49
CA LYS A 259 -15.44 -23.15 -32.05
C LYS A 259 -16.24 -23.12 -30.74
N LEU A 260 -15.76 -22.34 -29.75
CA LEU A 260 -16.49 -22.13 -28.49
C LEU A 260 -17.89 -21.55 -28.74
N VAL A 261 -18.01 -20.58 -29.64
CA VAL A 261 -19.31 -19.97 -30.01
C VAL A 261 -20.24 -21.00 -30.66
N SER A 262 -19.75 -21.85 -31.57
CA SER A 262 -20.57 -22.86 -32.23
C SER A 262 -21.03 -23.97 -31.30
N GLU A 263 -20.20 -24.35 -30.33
CA GLU A 263 -20.48 -25.44 -29.39
C GLU A 263 -21.12 -24.95 -28.08
N PHE A 264 -21.35 -23.65 -27.93
CA PHE A 264 -21.75 -23.01 -26.67
C PHE A 264 -22.94 -23.69 -25.97
N ASN A 265 -23.97 -24.08 -26.73
CA ASN A 265 -25.17 -24.71 -26.19
C ASN A 265 -24.98 -26.18 -25.78
N HIS A 266 -23.89 -26.81 -26.21
CA HIS A 266 -23.59 -28.22 -25.96
C HIS A 266 -22.56 -28.42 -24.84
N LEU A 267 -21.87 -27.35 -24.46
CA LEU A 267 -20.86 -27.38 -23.40
C LEU A 267 -21.48 -27.09 -22.03
N SER A 268 -20.95 -27.74 -21.00
CA SER A 268 -21.22 -27.38 -19.61
C SER A 268 -20.60 -26.02 -19.28
N ILE A 269 -21.13 -25.34 -18.26
CA ILE A 269 -20.61 -24.03 -17.85
C ILE A 269 -19.15 -24.11 -17.39
N PHE A 270 -18.73 -25.25 -16.82
CA PHE A 270 -17.34 -25.48 -16.41
C PHE A 270 -16.41 -25.57 -17.62
N GLU A 271 -16.82 -26.28 -18.68
CA GLU A 271 -16.04 -26.37 -19.93
C GLU A 271 -15.93 -25.02 -20.63
N ILE A 272 -17.02 -24.23 -20.65
CA ILE A 272 -17.01 -22.87 -21.18
C ILE A 272 -16.03 -22.01 -20.39
N HIS A 273 -16.10 -22.02 -19.06
CA HIS A 273 -15.21 -21.24 -18.19
C HIS A 273 -13.74 -21.62 -18.38
N ASP A 274 -13.43 -22.91 -18.45
CA ASP A 274 -12.06 -23.38 -18.64
C ASP A 274 -11.51 -22.96 -20.02
N THR A 275 -12.32 -23.08 -21.07
CA THR A 275 -11.95 -22.65 -22.42
C THR A 275 -11.72 -21.13 -22.50
N VAL A 276 -12.61 -20.33 -21.91
CA VAL A 276 -12.46 -18.86 -21.84
C VAL A 276 -11.20 -18.48 -21.06
N ARG A 277 -10.93 -19.15 -19.93
CA ARG A 277 -9.73 -18.89 -19.13
C ARG A 277 -8.46 -19.16 -19.93
N LYS A 278 -8.38 -20.31 -20.61
CA LYS A 278 -7.25 -20.66 -21.47
C LYS A 278 -7.02 -19.62 -22.56
N LEU A 279 -8.08 -19.20 -23.26
CA LEU A 279 -8.00 -18.15 -24.27
C LEU A 279 -7.48 -16.82 -23.70
N CYS A 280 -7.99 -16.39 -22.55
CA CYS A 280 -7.54 -15.16 -21.90
C CYS A 280 -6.06 -15.24 -21.48
N ASN A 281 -5.62 -16.37 -20.95
CA ASN A 281 -4.23 -16.57 -20.56
C ASN A 281 -3.30 -16.50 -21.78
N GLU A 282 -3.63 -17.24 -22.85
CA GLU A 282 -2.87 -17.22 -24.11
C GLU A 282 -2.78 -15.79 -24.68
N ILE A 283 -3.89 -15.05 -24.70
CA ILE A 283 -3.93 -13.65 -25.14
C ILE A 283 -3.05 -12.75 -24.26
N SER A 284 -3.11 -12.95 -22.93
CA SER A 284 -2.36 -12.14 -21.98
C SER A 284 -0.86 -12.38 -22.12
N GLU A 285 -0.43 -13.64 -22.18
CA GLU A 285 0.97 -14.03 -22.37
C GLU A 285 1.53 -13.44 -23.66
N PHE A 286 0.78 -13.54 -24.77
CA PHE A 286 1.17 -12.91 -26.03
C PHE A 286 1.35 -11.39 -25.93
N LYS A 287 0.42 -10.69 -25.26
CA LYS A 287 0.51 -9.23 -25.07
C LYS A 287 1.71 -8.84 -24.21
N THR A 288 1.98 -9.59 -23.15
CA THR A 288 3.14 -9.37 -22.28
C THR A 288 4.44 -9.52 -23.07
N LEU A 289 4.59 -10.61 -23.83
CA LEU A 289 5.77 -10.84 -24.67
C LEU A 289 5.98 -9.73 -25.70
N LYS A 290 4.91 -9.29 -26.40
CA LYS A 290 5.02 -8.17 -27.34
C LYS A 290 5.39 -6.85 -26.64
N PHE A 291 4.87 -6.58 -25.45
CA PHE A 291 5.21 -5.39 -24.67
C PHE A 291 6.68 -5.41 -24.21
N GLU A 292 7.17 -6.54 -23.72
CA GLU A 292 8.58 -6.74 -23.35
C GLU A 292 9.51 -6.53 -24.56
N ASN A 293 9.15 -7.05 -25.73
CA ASN A 293 9.89 -6.82 -26.97
C ASN A 293 9.95 -5.33 -27.33
N VAL A 294 8.83 -4.59 -27.20
CA VAL A 294 8.80 -3.14 -27.47
C VAL A 294 9.68 -2.36 -26.49
N LEU A 295 9.70 -2.73 -25.21
CA LEU A 295 10.59 -2.12 -24.22
C LEU A 295 12.06 -2.40 -24.54
N LEU A 296 12.39 -3.63 -24.91
CA LEU A 296 13.74 -4.04 -25.30
C LEU A 296 14.20 -3.30 -26.56
N ASP A 297 13.36 -3.21 -27.60
CA ASP A 297 13.65 -2.47 -28.83
C ASP A 297 13.90 -0.97 -28.56
N ASN A 298 13.07 -0.36 -27.71
CA ASN A 298 13.25 1.04 -27.31
C ASN A 298 14.52 1.26 -26.49
N PHE A 299 14.84 0.33 -25.58
CA PHE A 299 16.10 0.34 -24.85
C PHE A 299 17.28 0.26 -25.82
N LEU A 300 17.30 -0.70 -26.74
CA LEU A 300 18.37 -0.88 -27.72
C LEU A 300 18.57 0.35 -28.62
N LYS A 301 17.48 0.97 -29.09
CA LYS A 301 17.54 2.23 -29.86
C LYS A 301 18.21 3.38 -29.11
N ASN A 302 17.94 3.50 -27.81
CA ASN A 302 18.53 4.55 -26.98
C ASN A 302 19.94 4.19 -26.50
N PHE A 303 20.19 2.89 -26.30
CA PHE A 303 21.44 2.34 -25.83
C PHE A 303 22.59 2.59 -26.81
N GLU A 304 22.33 2.60 -28.12
CA GLU A 304 23.35 2.82 -29.15
C GLU A 304 24.15 4.13 -28.97
N ASN A 305 23.46 5.25 -28.77
CA ASN A 305 24.12 6.54 -28.59
C ASN A 305 24.94 6.58 -27.30
N MET A 306 24.39 6.00 -26.22
CA MET A 306 25.09 5.89 -24.94
C MET A 306 26.32 5.01 -25.07
N PHE A 307 26.21 3.84 -25.70
CA PHE A 307 27.29 2.90 -25.94
C PHE A 307 28.46 3.56 -26.67
N PHE A 308 28.21 4.25 -27.78
CA PHE A 308 29.27 4.92 -28.53
C PHE A 308 29.89 6.10 -27.77
N ALA A 309 29.10 6.86 -26.99
CA ALA A 309 29.65 7.90 -26.12
C ALA A 309 30.63 7.34 -25.07
N LEU A 310 30.28 6.19 -24.47
CA LEU A 310 31.12 5.50 -23.49
C LEU A 310 32.39 4.91 -24.12
N VAL A 311 32.28 4.25 -25.27
CA VAL A 311 33.43 3.73 -26.02
C VAL A 311 34.38 4.87 -26.40
N ASN A 312 33.86 5.99 -26.89
CA ASN A 312 34.66 7.17 -27.23
C ASN A 312 35.38 7.76 -26.01
N TYR A 313 34.75 7.76 -24.83
CA TYR A 313 35.39 8.17 -23.59
C TYR A 313 36.56 7.24 -23.21
N LEU A 314 36.38 5.92 -23.33
CA LEU A 314 37.43 4.94 -23.04
C LEU A 314 38.60 5.06 -24.04
N GLU A 315 38.32 5.24 -25.33
CA GLU A 315 39.35 5.40 -26.37
C GLU A 315 40.21 6.65 -26.15
N LYS A 316 39.62 7.75 -25.68
CA LYS A 316 40.35 9.01 -25.38
C LYS A 316 41.38 8.85 -24.26
N ASN A 317 41.17 7.92 -23.32
CA ASN A 317 42.05 7.71 -22.18
C ASN A 317 43.39 7.04 -22.53
N LYS A 318 43.57 6.54 -23.77
CA LYS A 318 44.82 5.97 -24.32
C LYS A 318 45.53 4.99 -23.36
N ASN A 319 44.78 4.23 -22.57
CA ASN A 319 45.33 3.26 -21.62
C ASN A 319 45.44 1.88 -22.28
N ASN A 320 46.65 1.31 -22.30
CA ASN A 320 46.90 0.00 -22.92
C ASN A 320 46.15 -1.15 -22.22
N LEU A 321 45.79 -1.00 -20.95
CA LEU A 321 45.09 -2.02 -20.16
C LEU A 321 43.62 -2.21 -20.57
N ILE A 322 43.01 -1.21 -21.21
CA ILE A 322 41.59 -1.25 -21.59
C ILE A 322 41.36 -1.48 -23.09
N LYS A 323 42.43 -1.56 -23.90
CA LYS A 323 42.33 -1.67 -25.36
C LYS A 323 41.57 -2.94 -25.79
N ASN A 324 41.87 -4.07 -25.16
CA ASN A 324 41.18 -5.35 -25.44
C ASN A 324 39.71 -5.30 -24.99
N ASN A 325 39.41 -4.61 -23.89
CA ASN A 325 38.04 -4.45 -23.40
C ASN A 325 37.19 -3.60 -24.37
N ILE A 326 37.76 -2.56 -24.97
CA ILE A 326 37.07 -1.74 -25.99
C ILE A 326 36.68 -2.58 -27.22
N GLU A 327 37.56 -3.48 -27.66
CA GLU A 327 37.27 -4.37 -28.79
C GLU A 327 36.17 -5.39 -28.45
N LEU A 328 36.22 -5.98 -27.25
CA LEU A 328 35.18 -6.87 -26.73
C LEU A 328 33.82 -6.15 -26.56
N LEU A 329 33.82 -4.90 -26.09
CA LEU A 329 32.62 -4.06 -26.00
C LEU A 329 31.97 -3.87 -27.37
N LYS A 330 32.76 -3.53 -28.41
CA LYS A 330 32.27 -3.36 -29.79
C LYS A 330 31.70 -4.67 -30.34
N ASN A 331 32.36 -5.80 -30.10
CA ASN A 331 31.88 -7.11 -30.56
C ASN A 331 30.56 -7.52 -29.90
N ASN A 332 30.45 -7.35 -28.57
CA ASN A 332 29.20 -7.63 -27.85
C ASN A 332 28.06 -6.72 -28.30
N PHE A 333 28.35 -5.45 -28.63
CA PHE A 333 27.35 -4.53 -29.16
C PHE A 333 26.87 -4.92 -30.56
N GLN A 334 27.75 -5.45 -31.42
CA GLN A 334 27.33 -6.00 -32.72
C GLN A 334 26.42 -7.23 -32.58
N HIS A 335 26.65 -8.05 -31.55
CA HIS A 335 25.77 -9.17 -31.21
C HIS A 335 24.33 -8.73 -30.92
N LEU A 336 24.13 -7.54 -30.33
CA LEU A 336 22.79 -6.97 -30.07
C LEU A 336 22.03 -6.57 -31.35
N LYS A 337 22.71 -6.45 -32.49
CA LYS A 337 22.10 -6.01 -33.77
C LYS A 337 21.62 -7.16 -34.65
N VAL A 338 21.88 -8.41 -34.25
CA VAL A 338 21.46 -9.60 -35.01
C VAL A 338 20.00 -9.92 -34.65
N LYS A 339 19.10 -9.81 -35.63
CA LYS A 339 17.63 -9.93 -35.45
C LYS A 339 17.12 -11.32 -35.04
N GLU A 340 17.99 -12.32 -35.00
CA GLU A 340 17.60 -13.73 -34.81
C GLU A 340 17.81 -14.24 -33.37
N PHE A 341 18.33 -13.41 -32.46
CA PHE A 341 18.57 -13.80 -31.07
C PHE A 341 17.32 -13.70 -30.19
N SER A 342 17.24 -14.56 -29.17
CA SER A 342 16.19 -14.49 -28.15
C SER A 342 16.42 -13.29 -27.22
N ASN A 343 15.36 -12.84 -26.52
CA ASN A 343 15.48 -11.75 -25.55
C ASN A 343 16.50 -12.06 -24.44
N ASP A 344 16.59 -13.32 -24.01
CA ASP A 344 17.53 -13.74 -22.97
C ASP A 344 18.98 -13.58 -23.45
N ASP A 345 19.28 -13.95 -24.69
CA ASP A 345 20.61 -13.76 -25.30
C ASP A 345 20.98 -12.27 -25.39
N ILE A 346 20.00 -11.43 -25.75
CA ILE A 346 20.17 -9.97 -25.84
C ILE A 346 20.45 -9.38 -24.45
N LEU A 347 19.71 -9.80 -23.42
CA LEU A 347 19.91 -9.36 -22.04
C LEU A 347 21.27 -9.80 -21.49
N GLU A 348 21.72 -11.02 -21.81
CA GLU A 348 23.05 -11.50 -21.44
C GLU A 348 24.16 -10.66 -22.09
N ALA A 349 24.02 -10.32 -23.38
CA ALA A 349 24.96 -9.46 -24.08
C ALA A 349 25.00 -8.04 -23.50
N ILE A 350 23.85 -7.46 -23.12
CA ILE A 350 23.77 -6.17 -22.40
C ILE A 350 24.53 -6.25 -21.06
N SER A 351 24.34 -7.32 -20.29
CA SER A 351 25.03 -7.53 -19.01
C SER A 351 26.55 -7.60 -19.20
N LYS A 352 27.03 -8.34 -20.19
CA LYS A 352 28.46 -8.42 -20.54
C LYS A 352 29.04 -7.05 -20.89
N ILE A 353 28.30 -6.23 -21.64
CA ILE A 353 28.72 -4.86 -21.99
C ILE A 353 28.89 -4.00 -20.74
N PHE A 354 27.91 -4.00 -19.82
CA PHE A 354 28.02 -3.21 -18.59
C PHE A 354 29.19 -3.65 -17.70
N ASN A 355 29.39 -4.96 -17.52
CA ASN A 355 30.51 -5.49 -16.71
C ASN A 355 31.89 -5.10 -17.30
N LEU A 356 32.04 -5.21 -18.62
CA LEU A 356 33.26 -4.78 -19.32
C LEU A 356 33.47 -3.27 -19.23
N PHE A 357 32.40 -2.48 -19.24
CA PHE A 357 32.49 -1.04 -19.06
C PHE A 357 32.99 -0.67 -17.66
N PHE A 358 32.36 -1.20 -16.60
CA PHE A 358 32.76 -0.88 -15.21
C PHE A 358 34.20 -1.29 -14.93
N SER A 359 34.60 -2.50 -15.31
CA SER A 359 36.00 -2.95 -15.17
C SER A 359 37.00 -2.05 -15.92
N SER A 360 36.59 -1.42 -17.03
CA SER A 360 37.45 -0.50 -17.78
C SER A 360 37.61 0.85 -17.08
N ILE A 361 36.58 1.33 -16.36
CA ILE A 361 36.65 2.53 -15.51
C ILE A 361 37.58 2.29 -14.32
N ASP A 362 37.43 1.16 -13.62
CA ASP A 362 38.29 0.79 -12.49
C ASP A 362 39.78 0.74 -12.91
N ASN A 363 40.06 0.19 -14.09
CA ASN A 363 41.42 0.12 -14.65
C ASN A 363 42.01 1.51 -14.98
N ILE A 364 41.18 2.49 -15.34
CA ILE A 364 41.61 3.89 -15.52
C ILE A 364 41.97 4.49 -14.16
N GLU A 365 41.12 4.33 -13.16
CA GLU A 365 41.33 4.87 -11.81
C GLU A 365 42.60 4.29 -11.15
N ILE A 366 42.81 2.97 -11.26
CA ILE A 366 44.04 2.30 -10.80
C ILE A 366 45.27 2.87 -11.51
N SER A 367 45.19 3.10 -12.82
CA SER A 367 46.31 3.68 -13.59
C SER A 367 46.65 5.09 -13.13
N GLU A 368 45.65 5.93 -12.84
CA GLU A 368 45.86 7.28 -12.31
C GLU A 368 46.44 7.27 -10.89
N LEU A 369 45.98 6.36 -10.03
CA LEU A 369 46.53 6.17 -8.68
C LEU A 369 48.00 5.74 -8.73
N LEU A 370 48.35 4.83 -9.64
CA LEU A 370 49.74 4.42 -9.86
C LEU A 370 50.61 5.59 -10.36
N LYS A 371 50.09 6.42 -11.27
CA LYS A 371 50.80 7.64 -11.72
C LYS A 371 51.03 8.61 -10.58
N LYS A 372 50.01 8.93 -9.78
CA LYS A 372 50.13 9.82 -8.61
C LYS A 372 51.09 9.26 -7.57
N PHE A 373 51.05 7.95 -7.31
CA PHE A 373 51.98 7.29 -6.41
C PHE A 373 53.42 7.42 -6.92
N GLN A 374 53.64 7.19 -8.22
CA GLN A 374 54.95 7.32 -8.85
C GLN A 374 55.48 8.77 -8.82
N GLU A 375 54.63 9.76 -9.06
CA GLU A 375 54.97 11.19 -8.94
C GLU A 375 55.31 11.59 -7.50
N ASN A 376 54.52 11.16 -6.51
CA ASN A 376 54.79 11.43 -5.10
C ASN A 376 56.06 10.72 -4.63
N TYR A 377 56.30 9.50 -5.08
CA TYR A 377 57.52 8.76 -4.81
C TYR A 377 58.76 9.46 -5.39
N ASN A 378 58.66 10.03 -6.60
CA ASN A 378 59.74 10.82 -7.20
C ASN A 378 60.01 12.12 -6.42
N LYS A 379 58.97 12.85 -5.98
CA LYS A 379 59.12 14.04 -5.14
C LYS A 379 59.79 13.74 -3.79
N LEU A 380 59.44 12.61 -3.16
CA LEU A 380 60.08 12.18 -1.91
C LEU A 380 61.56 11.86 -2.11
N LYS A 381 61.93 11.23 -3.23
CA LYS A 381 63.33 11.00 -3.58
C LYS A 381 64.11 12.30 -3.77
N GLU A 382 63.55 13.27 -4.49
CA GLU A 382 64.19 14.57 -4.69
C GLU A 382 64.45 15.29 -3.36
N ALA A 383 63.47 15.31 -2.45
CA ALA A 383 63.64 15.91 -1.12
C ALA A 383 64.72 15.21 -0.27
N GLU A 384 64.84 13.88 -0.37
CA GLU A 384 65.86 13.11 0.34
C GLU A 384 67.26 13.35 -0.25
N VAL A 385 67.38 13.45 -1.58
CA VAL A 385 68.62 13.84 -2.27
C VAL A 385 69.07 15.24 -1.84
N THR A 386 68.14 16.20 -1.73
CA THR A 386 68.45 17.54 -1.21
C THR A 386 68.98 17.46 0.22
N LYS A 387 68.32 16.72 1.13
CA LYS A 387 68.78 16.57 2.52
C LYS A 387 70.17 15.96 2.61
N ILE A 388 70.41 14.86 1.90
CA ILE A 388 71.72 14.18 1.88
C ILE A 388 72.82 15.12 1.38
N THR A 389 72.52 15.87 0.32
CA THR A 389 73.44 16.86 -0.23
C THR A 389 73.72 17.97 0.77
N SER A 390 72.70 18.52 1.42
CA SER A 390 72.86 19.53 2.47
C SER A 390 73.69 19.03 3.64
N TYR A 391 73.48 17.79 4.11
CA TYR A 391 74.27 17.23 5.20
C TYR A 391 75.73 16.97 4.82
N PHE A 392 75.96 16.50 3.60
CA PHE A 392 77.32 16.35 3.08
C PHE A 392 78.07 17.70 3.12
N PHE A 393 77.50 18.74 2.51
CA PHE A 393 78.10 20.08 2.51
C PHE A 393 78.22 20.68 3.91
N PHE A 394 77.22 20.48 4.78
CA PHE A 394 77.30 20.88 6.19
C PHE A 394 78.53 20.31 6.88
N VAL A 395 78.89 19.05 6.62
CA VAL A 395 80.06 18.41 7.22
C VAL A 395 81.36 18.97 6.62
N ILE A 396 81.50 18.93 5.29
CA ILE A 396 82.78 19.25 4.65
C ILE A 396 83.16 20.73 4.72
N GLU A 397 82.18 21.62 4.84
CA GLU A 397 82.38 23.07 4.97
C GLU A 397 82.35 23.54 6.43
N ASN A 398 82.17 22.63 7.40
CA ASN A 398 82.03 23.05 8.79
C ASN A 398 83.36 23.59 9.35
N LYS A 399 83.33 24.84 9.84
CA LYS A 399 84.49 25.50 10.47
C LYS A 399 85.01 24.84 11.76
N PHE A 400 84.26 23.89 12.34
CA PHE A 400 84.65 23.15 13.54
C PHE A 400 85.07 21.71 13.23
N LEU A 401 85.18 21.32 11.96
CA LEU A 401 85.67 20.00 11.60
C LEU A 401 87.19 19.91 11.85
N PRO A 402 87.68 18.99 12.70
CA PRO A 402 89.11 18.91 12.98
C PRO A 402 89.94 18.57 11.74
N GLN A 403 91.00 19.32 11.45
CA GLN A 403 91.90 19.03 10.34
C GLN A 403 93.05 18.11 10.77
N THR A 404 92.72 16.88 11.12
CA THR A 404 93.70 15.82 11.42
C THR A 404 93.78 14.79 10.31
N SER A 405 94.89 14.06 10.20
CA SER A 405 95.06 12.96 9.23
C SER A 405 93.85 12.03 9.20
N ASP A 406 93.43 11.56 10.37
CA ASP A 406 92.37 10.54 10.50
C ASP A 406 91.00 11.08 10.07
N ILE A 407 90.72 12.35 10.36
CA ILE A 407 89.46 13.01 9.97
C ILE A 407 89.49 13.34 8.48
N ASN A 408 90.63 13.77 7.95
CA ASN A 408 90.80 14.04 6.52
C ASN A 408 90.64 12.76 5.68
N GLU A 409 91.10 11.60 6.17
CA GLU A 409 90.85 10.31 5.53
C GLU A 409 89.35 9.97 5.49
N GLU A 410 88.63 10.20 6.60
CA GLU A 410 87.18 10.00 6.63
C GLU A 410 86.40 10.98 5.76
N VAL A 411 86.85 12.24 5.65
CA VAL A 411 86.28 13.25 4.74
C VAL A 411 86.49 12.85 3.28
N ASN A 412 87.69 12.37 2.93
CA ASN A 412 87.97 11.86 1.59
C ASN A 412 87.07 10.68 1.26
N LYS A 413 86.92 9.74 2.20
CA LYS A 413 86.00 8.61 2.06
C LYS A 413 84.54 9.06 1.89
N LEU A 414 84.08 10.03 2.68
CA LEU A 414 82.73 10.58 2.54
C LEU A 414 82.54 11.25 1.16
N SER A 415 83.56 11.95 0.68
CA SER A 415 83.55 12.64 -0.62
C SER A 415 83.54 11.66 -1.79
N GLU A 416 84.28 10.57 -1.70
CA GLU A 416 84.24 9.48 -2.69
C GLU A 416 82.86 8.80 -2.71
N LEU A 417 82.31 8.48 -1.53
CA LEU A 417 80.97 7.91 -1.43
C LEU A 417 79.93 8.87 -2.00
N TYR A 418 80.00 10.16 -1.69
CA TYR A 418 79.11 11.18 -2.25
C TYR A 418 79.24 11.28 -3.77
N LYS A 419 80.45 11.25 -4.31
CA LYS A 419 80.71 11.27 -5.75
C LYS A 419 80.08 10.06 -6.45
N MET A 420 80.24 8.86 -5.89
CA MET A 420 79.57 7.65 -6.41
C MET A 420 78.05 7.81 -6.41
N LEU A 421 77.49 8.45 -5.38
CA LEU A 421 76.06 8.76 -5.34
C LEU A 421 75.68 9.73 -6.46
N VAL A 422 76.40 10.84 -6.64
CA VAL A 422 76.13 11.83 -7.69
C VAL A 422 76.24 11.23 -9.09
N ASP A 423 77.30 10.46 -9.38
CA ASP A 423 77.54 9.83 -10.68
C ASP A 423 76.42 8.85 -11.04
N SER A 424 75.86 8.16 -10.03
CA SER A 424 74.70 7.28 -10.21
C SER A 424 73.35 8.01 -10.23
N LYS A 425 73.33 9.36 -10.23
CA LYS A 425 72.13 10.18 -10.04
C LYS A 425 71.34 9.74 -8.79
N PHE A 426 72.07 9.44 -7.72
CA PHE A 426 71.62 8.93 -6.42
C PHE A 426 70.88 7.58 -6.45
N GLN A 427 70.84 6.87 -7.58
CA GLN A 427 70.17 5.56 -7.64
C GLN A 427 70.80 4.53 -6.71
N LEU A 428 72.13 4.57 -6.53
CA LEU A 428 72.84 3.64 -5.64
C LEU A 428 72.43 3.82 -4.17
N PHE A 429 72.08 5.04 -3.75
CA PHE A 429 71.62 5.28 -2.37
C PHE A 429 70.36 4.47 -2.00
N TYR A 430 69.49 4.22 -2.98
CA TYR A 430 68.23 3.49 -2.77
C TYR A 430 68.36 1.97 -2.98
N LYS A 431 69.33 1.54 -3.77
CA LYS A 431 69.46 0.14 -4.22
C LYS A 431 70.55 -0.63 -3.47
N ASP A 432 71.57 0.05 -2.97
CA ASP A 432 72.69 -0.56 -2.25
C ASP A 432 72.65 -0.19 -0.76
N ALA A 433 72.11 -1.11 0.03
CA ALA A 433 71.98 -0.93 1.48
C ALA A 433 73.33 -0.77 2.18
N LYS A 434 74.39 -1.46 1.70
CA LYS A 434 75.72 -1.40 2.32
C LYS A 434 76.36 -0.04 2.06
N LEU A 435 76.27 0.46 0.83
CA LEU A 435 76.79 1.79 0.48
C LEU A 435 76.04 2.89 1.25
N LYS A 436 74.70 2.79 1.34
CA LYS A 436 73.88 3.71 2.14
C LYS A 436 74.31 3.74 3.61
N GLU A 437 74.48 2.56 4.22
CA GLU A 437 74.89 2.44 5.62
C GLU A 437 76.29 3.04 5.84
N GLN A 438 77.23 2.77 4.94
CA GLN A 438 78.58 3.33 5.00
C GLN A 438 78.56 4.86 4.92
N PHE A 439 77.81 5.41 3.97
CA PHE A 439 77.67 6.86 3.81
C PHE A 439 77.09 7.52 5.07
N ILE A 440 75.97 6.99 5.60
CA ILE A 440 75.32 7.53 6.80
C ILE A 440 76.23 7.40 8.03
N LYS A 441 76.93 6.27 8.17
CA LYS A 441 77.82 6.02 9.31
C LYS A 441 79.01 6.98 9.32
N THR A 442 79.66 7.18 8.18
CA THR A 442 80.77 8.14 8.06
C THR A 442 80.29 9.57 8.28
N LEU A 443 79.17 9.96 7.68
CA LEU A 443 78.55 11.28 7.88
C LEU A 443 78.23 11.54 9.36
N THR A 444 77.59 10.59 10.04
CA THR A 444 77.21 10.71 11.45
C THR A 444 78.43 10.81 12.36
N HIS A 445 79.49 10.04 12.05
CA HIS A 445 80.74 10.11 12.80
C HIS A 445 81.35 11.52 12.70
N LEU A 446 81.48 12.06 11.49
CA LEU A 446 82.05 13.40 11.27
C LEU A 446 81.22 14.51 11.92
N ILE A 447 79.89 14.44 11.86
CA ILE A 447 79.00 15.36 12.59
C ILE A 447 79.28 15.31 14.09
N LYS A 448 79.44 14.10 14.67
CA LYS A 448 79.76 13.95 16.09
C LYS A 448 81.12 14.57 16.42
N GLN A 449 82.11 14.45 15.55
CA GLN A 449 83.42 15.08 15.74
C GLN A 449 83.34 16.61 15.69
N ILE A 450 82.54 17.17 14.79
CA ILE A 450 82.27 18.61 14.71
C ILE A 450 81.74 19.13 16.05
N TYR A 451 80.66 18.53 16.58
CA TYR A 451 80.07 18.97 17.84
C TYR A 451 81.02 18.81 19.03
N GLN A 452 81.69 17.66 19.13
CA GLN A 452 82.68 17.45 20.20
C GLN A 452 83.81 18.49 20.13
N ASN A 453 84.25 18.83 18.94
CA ASN A 453 85.35 19.77 18.75
C ASN A 453 84.92 21.22 19.01
N GLU A 454 83.67 21.58 18.69
CA GLU A 454 83.04 22.84 19.10
C GLU A 454 83.02 22.97 20.64
N GLU A 455 82.56 21.94 21.37
CA GLU A 455 82.61 21.92 22.83
C GLU A 455 84.05 22.11 23.35
N TYR A 456 85.03 21.43 22.75
CA TYR A 456 86.44 21.59 23.14
C TYR A 456 86.99 22.99 22.85
N LEU A 457 86.48 23.72 21.85
CA LEU A 457 86.87 25.10 21.61
C LEU A 457 86.36 26.01 22.72
N GLU A 458 85.12 25.83 23.17
CA GLU A 458 84.57 26.57 24.31
C GLU A 458 85.39 26.33 25.58
N MET A 459 85.64 25.06 25.89
CA MET A 459 86.48 24.67 27.02
C MET A 459 87.92 25.20 26.90
N TYR A 460 88.49 25.23 25.68
CA TYR A 460 89.80 25.82 25.42
C TYR A 460 89.82 27.32 25.75
N LYS A 461 88.84 28.09 25.27
CA LYS A 461 88.77 29.54 25.49
C LYS A 461 88.63 29.89 26.98
N GLU A 462 87.83 29.13 27.73
CA GLU A 462 87.71 29.30 29.18
C GLU A 462 89.05 29.07 29.89
N LEU A 463 89.74 27.99 29.52
CA LEU A 463 91.03 27.62 30.09
C LEU A 463 92.14 28.62 29.71
N GLU A 464 92.14 29.08 28.47
CA GLU A 464 93.04 30.11 27.93
C GLU A 464 92.86 31.43 28.68
N PHE A 465 91.62 31.89 28.87
CA PHE A 465 91.31 33.08 29.66
C PHE A 465 91.84 32.97 31.10
N PHE A 466 91.65 31.82 31.74
CA PHE A 466 92.18 31.55 33.08
C PHE A 466 93.73 31.61 33.12
N ALA A 467 94.39 31.03 32.13
CA ALA A 467 95.85 30.98 32.04
C ALA A 467 96.46 32.38 31.80
N PHE A 468 95.84 33.23 30.98
CA PHE A 468 96.33 34.59 30.72
C PHE A 468 96.07 35.58 31.87
N LYS A 469 94.95 35.44 32.59
CA LYS A 469 94.62 36.30 33.75
C LYS A 469 95.58 36.11 34.93
N SER A 470 96.19 34.93 35.04
CA SER A 470 97.05 34.53 36.16
C SER A 470 98.54 34.89 35.99
N LYS A 471 98.92 35.70 34.97
CA LYS A 471 100.31 36.07 34.62
C LYS A 471 101.26 34.87 34.35
N PHE A 472 100.74 33.66 34.20
CA PHE A 472 101.50 32.40 34.12
C PHE A 472 102.47 32.29 32.93
N ILE A 473 102.24 33.01 31.83
CA ILE A 473 102.83 32.65 30.51
C ILE A 473 103.91 33.63 30.01
N LYS A 474 104.11 34.79 30.66
CA LYS A 474 104.81 35.89 29.97
C LYS A 474 106.34 35.75 29.79
N ASN A 475 107.06 34.92 30.55
CA ASN A 475 108.54 34.97 30.55
C ASN A 475 109.29 33.60 30.43
N ASP A 476 108.67 32.48 30.06
CA ASP A 476 109.38 31.18 29.92
C ASP A 476 109.46 30.69 28.45
N SER A 477 110.66 30.36 27.98
CA SER A 477 110.92 29.95 26.59
C SER A 477 110.35 28.57 26.25
N LYS A 478 110.27 27.63 27.20
CA LYS A 478 109.63 26.31 26.96
C LYS A 478 108.11 26.42 26.82
N LEU A 479 107.50 27.37 27.52
CA LEU A 479 106.07 27.67 27.41
C LEU A 479 105.73 28.29 26.05
N GLN A 480 106.59 29.17 25.53
CA GLN A 480 106.39 29.77 24.21
C GLN A 480 106.44 28.72 23.10
N ASP A 481 107.33 27.74 23.17
CA ASP A 481 107.38 26.65 22.18
C ASP A 481 106.17 25.73 22.27
N SER A 482 105.66 25.46 23.48
CA SER A 482 104.43 24.69 23.66
C SER A 482 103.18 25.45 23.20
N MET A 483 103.16 26.77 23.33
CA MET A 483 102.10 27.63 22.76
C MET A 483 102.14 27.67 21.24
N LYS A 484 103.31 27.65 20.61
CA LYS A 484 103.41 27.49 19.13
C LYS A 484 102.79 26.17 18.68
N VAL A 485 102.94 25.09 19.45
CA VAL A 485 102.30 23.80 19.18
C VAL A 485 100.77 23.88 19.34
N ILE A 486 100.28 24.58 20.36
CA ILE A 486 98.85 24.86 20.53
C ILE A 486 98.31 25.69 19.38
N ASP A 487 99.00 26.73 18.94
CA ASP A 487 98.62 27.56 17.79
C ASP A 487 98.53 26.75 16.51
N ILE A 488 99.42 25.77 16.32
CA ILE A 488 99.33 24.82 15.19
C ILE A 488 98.05 23.98 15.31
N TYR A 489 97.72 23.47 16.50
CA TYR A 489 96.47 22.75 16.71
C TYR A 489 95.23 23.63 16.50
N LEU A 490 95.24 24.88 16.95
CA LEU A 490 94.16 25.84 16.72
C LEU A 490 93.98 26.18 15.24
N LYS A 491 95.09 26.40 14.52
CA LYS A 491 95.09 26.64 13.06
C LYS A 491 94.52 25.44 12.29
N ASN A 492 94.83 24.23 12.75
CA ASN A 492 94.30 22.99 12.19
C ASN A 492 92.95 22.58 12.80
N GLN A 493 92.28 23.49 13.51
CA GLN A 493 90.97 23.28 14.12
C GLN A 493 90.92 22.04 15.05
N ASN A 494 92.04 21.58 15.61
CA ASN A 494 92.08 20.46 16.55
C ASN A 494 91.99 20.98 17.99
N TYR A 495 90.82 21.47 18.34
CA TYR A 495 90.58 22.13 19.63
C TYR A 495 90.70 21.15 20.80
N LYS A 496 90.37 19.87 20.58
CA LYS A 496 90.59 18.82 21.59
C LYS A 496 92.05 18.67 21.98
N LYS A 497 92.98 18.63 21.02
CA LYS A 497 94.42 18.57 21.32
C LYS A 497 94.90 19.89 21.91
N ALA A 498 94.48 21.04 21.35
CA ALA A 498 94.81 22.36 21.90
C ALA A 498 94.43 22.48 23.38
N PHE A 499 93.19 22.11 23.74
CA PHE A 499 92.70 22.07 25.10
C PHE A 499 93.50 21.12 25.99
N LYS A 500 93.72 19.87 25.56
CA LYS A 500 94.47 18.89 26.37
C LYS A 500 95.92 19.32 26.61
N THR A 501 96.58 19.87 25.59
CA THR A 501 97.95 20.38 25.69
C THR A 501 98.01 21.58 26.63
N LEU A 502 97.12 22.57 26.49
CA LEU A 502 97.06 23.71 27.41
C LEU A 502 96.79 23.26 28.85
N LYS A 503 95.85 22.32 29.05
CA LYS A 503 95.54 21.74 30.35
C LYS A 503 96.74 21.01 30.97
N SER A 504 97.50 20.26 30.17
CA SER A 504 98.70 19.56 30.63
C SER A 504 99.79 20.55 31.06
N ILE A 505 100.03 21.59 30.26
CA ILE A 505 100.99 22.65 30.57
C ILE A 505 100.64 23.32 31.91
N ILE A 506 99.38 23.71 32.10
CA ILE A 506 98.91 24.33 33.35
C ILE A 506 99.09 23.37 34.54
N LYS A 507 98.96 22.05 34.31
CA LYS A 507 99.12 21.03 35.36
C LYS A 507 100.59 20.82 35.74
N GLU A 508 101.49 20.68 34.76
CA GLU A 508 102.93 20.50 34.98
C GLU A 508 103.59 21.71 35.65
N TYR A 509 103.03 22.91 35.46
CA TYR A 509 103.50 24.11 36.14
C TYR A 509 103.00 24.28 37.60
N ARG A 510 102.00 23.49 38.00
CA ARG A 510 101.46 23.50 39.38
C ARG A 510 102.04 22.38 40.25
N SER A 511 102.66 21.38 39.65
CA SER A 511 103.52 20.39 40.29
C SER A 511 104.94 20.92 40.40
#